data_AF-A0A534KSV4-F1
#
_entry.id   AF-A0A534KSV4-F1
#
_cell.length_a   1.000
_cell.length_b   1.000
_cell.length_c   1.000
_cell.angle_alpha   90.00
_cell.angle_beta   90.00
_cell.angle_gamma   90.00
#
_symmetry.space_group_name_H-M   'P 1'
#
loop_
_entity.id
_entity.type
_entity.pdbx_description
1 polymer ?
#
loop_
_entity_poly.entity_id
_entity_poly.type
_entity_poly.pdbx_seq_one_letter_code
_entity_poly.pdbx_strand_id
1 'polypeptide(L)'
;MRREKDYFFKEDVESPIPHRLRHDFKGLAYFPPDPNYRVQAKLIKDPNPERVVLATSKGVPREMIRYGVLEFDVEGTKQRLAAFKSVPQPGHHHADESLFIPFRDATSGKETYGACRYLDIEEQPTDEYVIDFNLAYNPYCAYSEDYVCPFPPRENWLTMPIRAGEKNFPLAH
;
A
#
# COMPACT_ATOMS: atom_id res chain seq x y z
N MET A 1 -15.34 1.61 6.97
CA MET A 1 -14.09 1.60 6.19
C MET A 1 -13.93 2.79 5.23
N ARG A 2 -14.51 2.83 4.01
CA ARG A 2 -14.30 3.97 3.07
C ARG A 2 -14.85 5.31 3.58
N ARG A 3 -16.11 5.33 4.05
CA ARG A 3 -16.75 6.54 4.61
C ARG A 3 -16.04 7.08 5.86
N GLU A 4 -15.54 6.19 6.70
CA GLU A 4 -14.76 6.58 7.90
C GLU A 4 -13.44 7.22 7.50
N LYS A 5 -12.75 6.67 6.49
CA LYS A 5 -11.54 7.28 5.94
C LYS A 5 -11.82 8.65 5.34
N ASP A 6 -12.89 8.80 4.57
CA ASP A 6 -13.30 10.10 4.03
C ASP A 6 -13.62 11.11 5.13
N TYR A 7 -14.29 10.68 6.21
CA TYR A 7 -14.55 11.52 7.38
C TYR A 7 -13.24 11.95 8.06
N PHE A 8 -12.34 11.00 8.34
CA PHE A 8 -11.02 11.28 8.92
C PHE A 8 -10.23 12.28 8.06
N PHE A 9 -10.18 12.08 6.74
CA PHE A 9 -9.45 12.97 5.83
C PHE A 9 -10.06 14.36 5.73
N LYS A 10 -11.34 14.51 6.02
CA LYS A 10 -12.02 15.79 5.95
C LYS A 10 -11.93 16.57 7.26
N GLU A 11 -12.20 15.90 8.38
CA GLU A 11 -12.48 16.56 9.66
C GLU A 11 -11.32 16.47 10.67
N ASP A 12 -10.44 15.47 10.55
CA ASP A 12 -9.42 15.22 11.57
C ASP A 12 -8.23 16.19 11.48
N VAL A 13 -7.61 16.49 12.63
CA VAL A 13 -6.41 17.31 12.70
C VAL A 13 -5.21 16.62 12.06
N GLU A 14 -5.13 15.28 12.17
CA GLU A 14 -4.07 14.44 11.59
C GLU A 14 -4.32 14.10 10.11
N SER A 15 -5.36 14.66 9.50
CA SER A 15 -5.65 14.43 8.08
C SER A 15 -4.44 14.79 7.19
N PRO A 16 -4.08 13.91 6.23
CA PRO A 16 -3.01 14.16 5.27
C PRO A 16 -3.40 15.16 4.18
N ILE A 17 -4.68 15.56 4.11
CA ILE A 17 -5.15 16.56 3.15
C ILE A 17 -4.71 17.95 3.64
N PRO A 18 -3.97 18.73 2.83
CA PRO A 18 -3.60 20.09 3.19
C PRO A 18 -4.83 20.93 3.54
N HIS A 19 -4.73 21.77 4.57
CA HIS A 19 -5.85 22.57 5.07
C HIS A 19 -6.55 23.38 3.96
N ARG A 20 -5.78 23.92 3.00
CA ARG A 20 -6.29 24.66 1.84
C ARG A 20 -7.23 23.85 0.93
N LEU A 21 -7.09 22.52 0.91
CA LEU A 21 -7.87 21.60 0.07
C LEU A 21 -9.02 20.93 0.83
N ARG A 22 -9.03 20.95 2.17
CA ARG A 22 -10.02 20.22 2.98
C ARG A 22 -11.47 20.67 2.73
N HIS A 23 -11.69 21.96 2.46
CA HIS A 23 -13.03 22.48 2.13
C HIS A 23 -13.61 21.87 0.84
N ASP A 24 -12.76 21.68 -0.16
CA ASP A 24 -13.15 21.18 -1.48
C ASP A 24 -13.14 19.64 -1.54
N PHE A 25 -12.51 18.98 -0.56
CA PHE A 25 -12.49 17.54 -0.43
C PHE A 25 -13.90 16.98 -0.16
N LYS A 26 -14.39 16.17 -1.11
CA LYS A 26 -15.70 15.49 -1.03
C LYS A 26 -15.60 13.98 -0.79
N GLY A 27 -14.38 13.48 -0.61
CA GLY A 27 -14.08 12.05 -0.50
C GLY A 27 -13.03 11.59 -1.51
N LEU A 28 -12.43 10.44 -1.24
CA LEU A 28 -11.49 9.78 -2.13
C LEU A 28 -12.21 9.10 -3.30
N ALA A 29 -11.50 8.95 -4.42
CA ALA A 29 -11.99 8.21 -5.57
C ALA A 29 -11.57 6.73 -5.48
N TYR A 30 -12.51 5.82 -5.76
CA TYR A 30 -12.28 4.38 -5.71
C TYR A 30 -12.78 3.70 -6.97
N PHE A 31 -12.21 2.54 -7.28
CA PHE A 31 -12.89 1.57 -8.13
C PHE A 31 -14.07 0.91 -7.36
N PRO A 32 -15.11 0.46 -8.08
CA PRO A 32 -16.12 -0.42 -7.49
C PRO A 32 -15.45 -1.67 -6.90
N PRO A 33 -15.89 -2.17 -5.73
CA PRO A 33 -15.38 -3.42 -5.19
C PRO A 33 -15.62 -4.57 -6.18
N ASP A 34 -14.58 -5.37 -6.42
CA ASP A 34 -14.64 -6.51 -7.32
C ASP A 34 -14.00 -7.74 -6.64
N PRO A 35 -14.78 -8.82 -6.40
CA PRO A 35 -14.29 -10.04 -5.77
C PRO A 35 -13.15 -10.73 -6.52
N ASN A 36 -12.97 -10.50 -7.82
CA ASN A 36 -11.89 -11.10 -8.61
C ASN A 36 -10.50 -10.59 -8.19
N TYR A 37 -10.44 -9.41 -7.57
CA TYR A 37 -9.21 -8.84 -7.01
C TYR A 37 -9.01 -9.18 -5.51
N ARG A 38 -9.80 -10.11 -4.97
CA ARG A 38 -9.57 -10.73 -3.66
C ARG A 38 -9.02 -12.14 -3.89
N VAL A 39 -7.69 -12.26 -3.93
CA VAL A 39 -6.99 -13.46 -4.38
C VAL A 39 -6.35 -14.21 -3.22
N GLN A 40 -6.27 -15.53 -3.34
CA GLN A 40 -5.47 -16.35 -2.45
C GLN A 40 -4.00 -16.25 -2.82
N ALA A 41 -3.15 -16.13 -1.82
CA ALA A 41 -1.72 -16.02 -1.96
C ALA A 41 -1.00 -16.96 -1.01
N LYS A 42 0.12 -17.50 -1.46
CA LYS A 42 1.04 -18.26 -0.61
C LYS A 42 2.25 -17.42 -0.29
N LEU A 43 2.53 -17.23 0.99
CA LEU A 43 3.75 -16.60 1.47
C LEU A 43 4.91 -17.60 1.43
N ILE A 44 5.98 -17.23 0.76
CA ILE A 44 7.28 -17.89 0.84
C ILE A 44 8.16 -16.99 1.70
N LYS A 45 8.32 -17.35 2.97
CA LYS A 45 9.15 -16.62 3.93
C LYS A 45 10.61 -16.67 3.53
N ASP A 46 11.32 -15.56 3.71
CA ASP A 46 12.77 -15.57 3.58
C ASP A 46 13.36 -16.32 4.78
N PRO A 47 14.20 -17.35 4.56
CA PRO A 47 14.76 -18.14 5.66
C PRO A 47 15.64 -17.31 6.59
N ASN A 48 16.24 -16.24 6.06
CA ASN A 48 16.99 -15.23 6.79
C ASN A 48 16.47 -13.85 6.37
N PRO A 49 15.45 -13.29 7.05
CA PRO A 49 14.90 -11.98 6.72
C PRO A 49 15.97 -10.90 6.81
N GLU A 50 16.32 -10.29 5.67
CA GLU A 50 17.36 -9.26 5.60
C GLU A 50 16.75 -7.87 5.80
N ARG A 51 17.56 -6.97 6.37
CA ARG A 51 17.26 -5.54 6.33
C ARG A 51 17.46 -5.03 4.90
N VAL A 52 16.44 -4.40 4.37
CA VAL A 52 16.44 -3.77 3.07
C VAL A 52 16.15 -2.27 3.23
N VAL A 53 16.63 -1.50 2.28
CA VAL A 53 16.40 -0.05 2.25
C VAL A 53 15.46 0.25 1.10
N LEU A 54 14.27 0.76 1.43
CA LEU A 54 13.35 1.28 0.43
C LEU A 54 13.67 2.77 0.17
N ALA A 55 13.81 3.12 -1.11
CA ALA A 55 13.87 4.51 -1.54
C ALA A 55 12.55 5.22 -1.19
N THR A 56 12.58 6.52 -0.91
CA THR A 56 11.39 7.28 -0.53
C THR A 56 11.21 8.53 -1.37
N SER A 57 9.99 9.11 -1.32
CA SER A 57 9.63 10.35 -2.03
C SER A 57 10.56 11.54 -1.79
N LYS A 58 11.21 11.62 -0.62
CA LYS A 58 12.15 12.71 -0.27
C LYS A 58 13.62 12.28 -0.22
N GLY A 59 13.94 11.07 -0.69
CA GLY A 59 15.31 10.54 -0.68
C GLY A 59 15.84 10.15 0.70
N VAL A 60 15.03 10.26 1.77
CA VAL A 60 15.37 9.78 3.11
C VAL A 60 15.16 8.26 3.13
N PRO A 61 16.20 7.42 3.23
CA PRO A 61 16.03 5.98 3.10
C PRO A 61 15.20 5.41 4.26
N ARG A 62 14.32 4.44 3.98
CA ARG A 62 13.54 3.73 5.01
C ARG A 62 14.02 2.29 5.12
N GLU A 63 14.61 1.95 6.26
CA GLU A 63 14.96 0.57 6.57
C GLU A 63 13.70 -0.25 6.87
N MET A 64 13.62 -1.43 6.30
CA MET A 64 12.58 -2.42 6.51
C MET A 64 13.18 -3.81 6.55
N ILE A 65 12.42 -4.80 7.03
CA ILE A 65 12.79 -6.21 6.95
C ILE A 65 12.00 -6.82 5.78
N ARG A 66 12.68 -7.45 4.82
CA ARG A 66 11.99 -8.24 3.79
C ARG A 66 11.57 -9.57 4.42
N TYR A 67 10.26 -9.76 4.58
CA TYR A 67 9.70 -10.90 5.29
C TYR A 67 9.58 -12.14 4.41
N GLY A 68 9.31 -11.92 3.12
CA GLY A 68 9.16 -12.96 2.13
C GLY A 68 8.42 -12.45 0.89
N VAL A 69 7.95 -13.39 0.08
CA VAL A 69 7.21 -13.11 -1.16
C VAL A 69 5.87 -13.80 -1.15
N LEU A 70 4.81 -13.05 -1.38
CA LEU A 70 3.47 -13.56 -1.65
C LEU A 70 3.38 -13.93 -3.13
N GLU A 71 3.10 -15.19 -3.43
CA GLU A 71 2.82 -15.68 -4.78
C GLU A 71 1.33 -15.94 -4.94
N PHE A 72 0.74 -15.43 -6.03
CA PHE A 72 -0.69 -15.53 -6.27
C PHE A 72 -0.99 -15.55 -7.76
N ASP A 73 -2.22 -15.94 -8.09
CA ASP A 73 -2.79 -15.80 -9.42
C ASP A 73 -3.88 -14.74 -9.39
N VAL A 74 -3.86 -13.83 -10.36
CA VAL A 74 -4.92 -12.84 -10.57
C VAL A 74 -5.29 -12.85 -12.03
N GLU A 75 -6.57 -13.09 -12.33
CA GLU A 75 -7.09 -13.21 -13.70
C GLU A 75 -6.29 -14.21 -14.58
N GLY A 76 -5.84 -15.33 -14.02
CA GLY A 76 -5.06 -16.35 -14.74
C GLY A 76 -3.60 -15.98 -14.97
N THR A 77 -3.12 -14.88 -14.39
CA THR A 77 -1.73 -14.44 -14.48
C THR A 77 -1.05 -14.58 -13.13
N LYS A 78 0.03 -15.38 -13.08
CA LYS A 78 0.87 -15.50 -11.90
C LYS A 78 1.61 -14.20 -11.62
N GLN A 79 1.54 -13.74 -10.39
CA GLN A 79 2.16 -12.52 -9.90
C GLN A 79 2.83 -12.77 -8.55
N ARG A 80 3.71 -11.85 -8.16
CA ARG A 80 4.46 -11.92 -6.91
C ARG A 80 4.55 -10.54 -6.28
N LEU A 81 4.51 -10.47 -4.96
CA LEU A 81 4.73 -9.25 -4.18
C LEU A 81 5.58 -9.57 -2.96
N ALA A 82 6.74 -8.94 -2.84
CA ALA A 82 7.51 -8.95 -1.61
C ALA A 82 6.75 -8.20 -0.50
N ALA A 83 6.75 -8.78 0.68
CA ALA A 83 6.13 -8.24 1.89
C ALA A 83 7.21 -7.79 2.86
N PHE A 84 6.98 -6.66 3.53
CA PHE A 84 7.96 -6.02 4.39
C PHE A 84 7.41 -5.80 5.81
N LYS A 85 8.29 -5.80 6.79
CA LYS A 85 7.99 -5.40 8.17
C LYS A 85 8.81 -4.20 8.59
N SER A 86 8.26 -3.38 9.47
CA SER A 86 9.03 -2.32 10.13
C SER A 86 10.21 -2.92 10.90
N VAL A 87 11.36 -2.23 10.90
CA VAL A 87 12.48 -2.62 11.77
C VAL A 87 12.06 -2.36 13.23
N PRO A 88 12.18 -3.35 14.13
CA PRO A 88 11.87 -3.15 15.54
C PRO A 88 12.68 -2.00 16.14
N GLN A 89 12.01 -1.06 16.80
CA GLN A 89 12.66 0.06 17.48
C GLN A 89 12.86 -0.26 18.97
N PRO A 90 14.04 -0.01 19.55
CA PRO A 90 14.27 -0.17 20.98
C PRO A 90 13.24 0.63 21.80
N GLY A 91 12.60 -0.01 22.78
CA GLY A 91 11.58 0.63 23.64
C GLY A 91 10.15 0.60 23.09
N HIS A 92 9.94 0.12 21.86
CA HIS A 92 8.61 -0.15 21.31
C HIS A 92 8.31 -1.65 21.42
N HIS A 93 7.44 -2.00 22.38
CA HIS A 93 7.09 -3.40 22.69
C HIS A 93 5.93 -3.96 21.85
N HIS A 94 5.34 -3.14 20.98
CA HIS A 94 4.33 -3.61 20.05
C HIS A 94 5.02 -4.21 18.83
N ALA A 95 4.89 -5.54 18.68
CA ALA A 95 5.23 -6.17 17.41
C ALA A 95 4.31 -5.56 16.35
N ASP A 96 4.90 -5.08 15.26
CA ASP A 96 4.13 -4.72 14.08
C ASP A 96 3.60 -6.05 13.51
N GLU A 97 2.32 -6.34 13.75
CA GLU A 97 1.62 -7.54 13.31
C GLU A 97 1.10 -7.40 11.87
N SER A 98 1.52 -6.34 11.16
CA SER A 98 1.17 -6.10 9.77
C SER A 98 2.34 -6.38 8.82
N LEU A 99 2.00 -6.93 7.66
CA LEU A 99 2.85 -7.02 6.49
C LEU A 99 2.53 -5.83 5.58
N PHE A 100 3.54 -5.00 5.33
CA PHE A 100 3.45 -3.87 4.43
C PHE A 100 3.83 -4.29 3.01
N ILE A 101 2.95 -4.03 2.04
CA ILE A 101 3.16 -4.37 0.63
C ILE A 101 3.00 -3.12 -0.24
N PRO A 102 4.09 -2.39 -0.53
CA PRO A 102 4.06 -1.34 -1.53
C PRO A 102 4.09 -1.98 -2.91
N PHE A 103 3.21 -1.55 -3.82
CA PHE A 103 3.19 -2.10 -5.17
C PHE A 103 2.89 -1.04 -6.23
N ARG A 104 3.30 -1.37 -7.46
CA ARG A 104 2.96 -0.64 -8.68
C ARG A 104 2.31 -1.63 -9.64
N ASP A 105 1.43 -1.13 -10.49
CA ASP A 105 0.76 -1.94 -11.51
C ASP A 105 0.52 -1.13 -12.79
N ALA A 106 -0.11 -1.73 -13.81
CA ALA A 106 -0.27 -1.07 -15.10
C ALA A 106 -1.24 0.13 -15.09
N THR A 107 -2.01 0.35 -14.01
CA THR A 107 -2.85 1.54 -13.82
C THR A 107 -2.09 2.75 -13.25
N SER A 108 -0.90 2.54 -12.67
CA SER A 108 -0.13 3.59 -12.00
C SER A 108 0.28 4.71 -12.96
N GLY A 109 -0.09 5.95 -12.61
CA GLY A 109 0.17 7.15 -13.42
C GLY A 109 -0.88 7.42 -14.51
N LYS A 110 -1.93 6.59 -14.57
CA LYS A 110 -3.05 6.74 -15.51
C LYS A 110 -4.37 6.83 -14.77
N GLU A 111 -4.69 5.81 -13.98
CA GLU A 111 -5.96 5.70 -13.23
C GLU A 111 -5.73 5.75 -11.71
N THR A 112 -4.52 5.39 -11.26
CA THR A 112 -4.10 5.37 -9.84
C THR A 112 -2.81 6.15 -9.64
N TYR A 113 -2.49 6.47 -8.38
CA TYR A 113 -1.37 7.35 -8.04
C TYR A 113 -0.07 6.91 -8.72
N GLY A 114 0.66 7.90 -9.25
CA GLY A 114 1.79 7.67 -10.16
C GLY A 114 2.96 6.90 -9.56
N ALA A 115 3.20 7.07 -8.26
CA ALA A 115 4.30 6.39 -7.59
C ALA A 115 3.97 4.93 -7.30
N CYS A 116 2.91 4.68 -6.52
CA CYS A 116 2.52 3.36 -6.03
C CYS A 116 1.22 3.41 -5.20
N ARG A 117 0.74 2.23 -4.82
CA ARG A 117 -0.29 2.02 -3.79
C ARG A 117 0.22 1.02 -2.77
N TYR A 118 -0.41 0.99 -1.61
CA TYR A 118 -0.05 0.13 -0.48
C TYR A 118 -1.18 -0.83 -0.13
N LEU A 119 -0.78 -1.96 0.44
CA LEU A 119 -1.63 -2.89 1.16
C LEU A 119 -0.96 -3.17 2.50
N ASP A 120 -1.78 -3.27 3.55
CA ASP A 120 -1.37 -3.80 4.84
C ASP A 120 -2.17 -5.07 5.09
N ILE A 121 -1.49 -6.16 5.40
CA ILE A 121 -2.11 -7.46 5.64
C ILE A 121 -1.68 -7.93 7.02
N GLU A 122 -2.63 -8.24 7.89
CA GLU A 122 -2.33 -8.81 9.20
C GLU A 122 -1.61 -10.15 9.05
N GLU A 123 -0.51 -10.32 9.78
CA GLU A 123 0.27 -11.54 9.82
C GLU A 123 -0.60 -12.70 10.31
N GLN A 124 -0.57 -13.80 9.58
CA GLN A 124 -1.29 -15.00 9.92
C GLN A 124 -0.31 -16.07 10.42
N PRO A 125 -0.75 -16.97 11.30
CA PRO A 125 0.06 -18.12 11.71
C PRO A 125 0.31 -19.09 10.54
N THR A 126 -0.49 -19.02 9.49
CA THR A 126 -0.34 -19.81 8.26
C THR A 126 0.45 -19.06 7.19
N ASP A 127 0.99 -19.81 6.22
CA ASP A 127 1.60 -19.23 5.01
C ASP A 127 0.56 -18.98 3.90
N GLU A 128 -0.72 -19.27 4.16
CA GLU A 128 -1.86 -18.95 3.29
C GLU A 128 -2.42 -17.58 3.67
N TYR A 129 -2.53 -16.69 2.70
CA TYR A 129 -2.97 -15.31 2.86
C TYR A 129 -4.05 -14.96 1.83
N VAL A 130 -4.87 -13.97 2.16
CA VAL A 130 -5.74 -13.32 1.18
C VAL A 130 -5.19 -11.93 0.89
N ILE A 131 -4.93 -11.64 -0.38
CA ILE A 131 -4.65 -10.29 -0.85
C ILE A 131 -5.94 -9.70 -1.40
N ASP A 132 -6.45 -8.66 -0.74
CA ASP A 132 -7.63 -7.92 -1.20
C ASP A 132 -7.23 -6.56 -1.76
N PHE A 133 -7.03 -6.46 -3.08
CA PHE A 133 -6.67 -5.20 -3.72
C PHE A 133 -7.81 -4.16 -3.66
N ASN A 134 -9.04 -4.53 -3.26
CA ASN A 134 -10.10 -3.55 -3.00
C ASN A 134 -9.80 -2.64 -1.81
N LEU A 135 -8.86 -3.06 -0.96
CA LEU A 135 -8.35 -2.33 0.19
C LEU A 135 -7.05 -1.56 -0.13
N ALA A 136 -6.52 -1.67 -1.36
CA ALA A 136 -5.32 -0.95 -1.75
C ALA A 136 -5.56 0.56 -1.66
N TYR A 137 -4.63 1.25 -1.01
CA TYR A 137 -4.75 2.67 -0.70
C TYR A 137 -3.54 3.47 -1.16
N ASN A 138 -3.70 4.77 -1.39
CA ASN A 138 -2.58 5.64 -1.76
C ASN A 138 -1.76 6.05 -0.52
N PRO A 139 -0.43 6.13 -0.65
CA PRO A 139 0.42 6.76 0.37
C PRO A 139 -0.02 8.20 0.64
N TYR A 140 0.28 8.72 1.84
CA TYR A 140 -0.01 10.12 2.16
C TYR A 140 0.68 11.14 1.25
N CYS A 141 1.82 10.78 0.65
CA CYS A 141 2.45 11.63 -0.36
C CYS A 141 1.63 11.82 -1.64
N ALA A 142 0.56 11.04 -1.84
CA ALA A 142 -0.41 11.28 -2.92
C ALA A 142 -1.35 12.46 -2.65
N TYR A 143 -1.36 12.97 -1.41
CA TYR A 143 -2.25 14.05 -0.95
C TYR A 143 -1.49 15.30 -0.54
N SER A 144 -0.28 15.13 0.01
CA SER A 144 0.59 16.22 0.42
C SER A 144 2.06 15.86 0.23
N GLU A 145 2.83 16.77 -0.34
CA GLU A 145 4.29 16.62 -0.49
C GLU A 145 5.03 16.62 0.85
N ASP A 146 4.38 16.90 1.98
CA ASP A 146 5.01 16.91 3.29
C ASP A 146 5.47 15.53 3.76
N TYR A 147 4.84 14.47 3.27
CA TYR A 147 5.07 13.09 3.70
C TYR A 147 6.22 12.39 2.97
N VAL A 148 6.98 11.60 3.74
CA VAL A 148 8.03 10.70 3.24
C VAL A 148 7.46 9.30 3.11
N CYS A 149 7.29 8.82 1.88
CA CYS A 149 6.64 7.55 1.62
C CYS A 149 7.57 6.59 0.84
N PRO A 150 7.69 5.32 1.24
CA PRO A 150 8.54 4.34 0.57
C PRO A 150 8.00 3.95 -0.82
N PHE A 151 8.90 3.85 -1.79
CA PHE A 151 8.59 3.33 -3.11
C PHE A 151 8.69 1.80 -3.15
N PRO A 152 7.85 1.14 -3.96
CA PRO A 152 7.93 -0.29 -4.15
C PRO A 152 9.24 -0.65 -4.86
N PRO A 153 9.93 -1.72 -4.41
CA PRO A 153 11.03 -2.27 -5.21
C PRO A 153 10.48 -2.80 -6.54
N ARG A 154 11.38 -2.97 -7.52
CA ARG A 154 10.99 -3.40 -8.87
C ARG A 154 10.31 -4.78 -8.90
N GLU A 155 10.62 -5.65 -7.94
CA GLU A 155 9.94 -6.95 -7.80
C GLU A 155 8.44 -6.82 -7.45
N ASN A 156 8.01 -5.68 -6.89
CA ASN A 156 6.61 -5.40 -6.59
C ASN A 156 5.89 -4.63 -7.72
N TRP A 157 6.40 -4.71 -8.94
CA TRP A 157 5.77 -4.11 -10.11
C TRP A 157 4.99 -5.19 -10.85
N LEU A 158 3.68 -5.19 -10.64
CA LEU A 158 2.75 -6.07 -11.32
C LEU A 158 2.67 -5.68 -12.79
N THR A 159 2.63 -6.68 -13.66
CA THR A 159 2.55 -6.47 -15.12
C THR A 159 1.13 -6.22 -15.62
N MET A 160 0.13 -6.50 -14.78
CA MET A 160 -1.29 -6.39 -15.10
C MET A 160 -1.91 -5.13 -14.47
N PRO A 161 -3.02 -4.60 -15.03
CA PRO A 161 -3.76 -3.52 -14.40
C PRO A 161 -4.58 -4.05 -13.22
N ILE A 162 -4.51 -3.39 -12.06
CA ILE A 162 -5.32 -3.71 -10.89
C ILE A 162 -6.38 -2.63 -10.69
N ARG A 163 -7.58 -2.85 -11.23
CA ARG A 163 -8.73 -1.91 -11.15
C ARG A 163 -9.58 -2.12 -9.91
N ALA A 164 -8.92 -2.20 -8.76
CA ALA A 164 -9.52 -2.28 -7.44
C ALA A 164 -8.86 -1.26 -6.50
N GLY A 165 -9.54 -0.85 -5.43
CA GLY A 165 -8.98 0.07 -4.43
C GLY A 165 -9.02 1.55 -4.83
N GLU A 166 -8.11 2.34 -4.26
CA GLU A 166 -8.03 3.79 -4.47
C GLU A 166 -7.52 4.16 -5.87
N LYS A 167 -8.14 5.20 -6.43
CA LYS A 167 -7.78 5.85 -7.69
C LYS A 167 -6.91 7.08 -7.42
N ASN A 168 -6.55 7.79 -8.49
CA ASN A 168 -5.94 9.12 -8.39
C ASN A 168 -6.74 10.03 -7.45
N PHE A 169 -6.01 10.79 -6.63
CA PHE A 169 -6.61 11.82 -5.79
C PHE A 169 -7.31 12.85 -6.68
N PRO A 170 -8.60 13.15 -6.44
CA PRO A 170 -9.40 13.93 -7.38
C PRO A 170 -9.09 15.44 -7.37
N LEU A 171 -8.35 15.94 -6.38
CA LEU A 171 -7.97 17.35 -6.31
C LEU A 171 -6.57 17.55 -6.89
N ALA A 172 -6.45 18.56 -7.75
CA ALA A 172 -5.16 19.08 -8.16
C ALA A 172 -4.48 19.72 -6.95
N HIS A 173 -3.21 19.38 -6.71
CA HIS A 173 -2.41 19.93 -5.62
C HIS A 173 -1.09 20.47 -6.12
#